data_AF-A0A944MNR3-F1
#
_entry.id   AF-A0A944MNR3-F1
#
_cell.length_a   1.000
_cell.length_b   1.000
_cell.length_c   1.000
_cell.angle_alpha   90.00
_cell.angle_beta   90.00
_cell.angle_gamma   90.00
#
_symmetry.space_group_name_H-M   'P 1'
#
loop_
_entity.id
_entity.type
_entity.pdbx_description
1 polymer ?
#
loop_
_entity_poly.entity_id
_entity_poly.type
_entity_poly.pdbx_seq_one_letter_code
_entity_poly.pdbx_strand_id
1 'polypeptide(L)'
;MWDFDNDGTIDSNIQNPTYIYAEAGVYSVSLKITDGVTEITELKEDYITVNAVNADENEIAVVTRLNGNYPNPFTGETTISFSLSAENMEKAEVEIYNMKGQLVETFANLPITNSPNQQIIWNAEKQASGVYFYKLVVDGIAVDTKKMILLK
;
A
#
# COMPACT_ATOMS: atom_id res chain seq x y z
N MET A 1 -20.40 36.46 15.20
CA MET A 1 -19.12 36.13 15.85
C MET A 1 -19.10 34.62 16.00
N TRP A 2 -18.18 33.98 15.33
CA TRP A 2 -17.99 32.54 15.31
C TRP A 2 -16.90 32.17 16.29
N ASP A 3 -17.14 31.09 17.01
CA ASP A 3 -16.20 30.37 17.88
C ASP A 3 -16.35 28.88 17.50
N PHE A 4 -15.37 28.35 16.78
CA PHE A 4 -15.45 27.08 16.06
C PHE A 4 -15.03 25.86 16.88
N ASP A 5 -14.30 26.08 17.97
CA ASP A 5 -13.90 25.05 18.93
C ASP A 5 -14.54 25.25 20.32
N ASN A 6 -15.34 26.32 20.47
CA ASN A 6 -16.04 26.69 21.70
C ASN A 6 -15.07 26.87 22.88
N ASP A 7 -13.90 27.43 22.60
CA ASP A 7 -12.87 27.74 23.60
C ASP A 7 -13.11 29.10 24.31
N GLY A 8 -14.13 29.85 23.87
CA GLY A 8 -14.51 31.15 24.40
C GLY A 8 -13.79 32.33 23.74
N THR A 9 -12.94 32.08 22.74
CA THR A 9 -12.33 33.08 21.87
C THR A 9 -13.08 33.18 20.55
N ILE A 10 -13.13 34.40 19.99
CA ILE A 10 -13.82 34.61 18.71
C ILE A 10 -12.84 34.38 17.57
N ASP A 11 -13.07 33.31 16.81
CA ASP A 11 -12.30 32.97 15.63
C ASP A 11 -12.64 33.84 14.41
N SER A 12 -13.91 34.27 14.29
CA SER A 12 -14.32 35.02 13.10
C SER A 12 -15.53 35.94 13.27
N ASN A 13 -15.55 37.02 12.48
CA ASN A 13 -16.67 37.97 12.42
C ASN A 13 -17.34 38.03 11.04
N ILE A 14 -16.95 37.19 10.08
CA ILE A 14 -17.56 37.16 8.76
C ILE A 14 -18.71 36.14 8.69
N GLN A 15 -19.65 36.35 7.76
CA GLN A 15 -20.85 35.52 7.66
C GLN A 15 -20.56 34.07 7.25
N ASN A 16 -19.55 33.83 6.40
CA ASN A 16 -19.17 32.50 5.90
C ASN A 16 -17.65 32.27 6.10
N PRO A 17 -17.18 31.99 7.32
CA PRO A 17 -15.76 31.75 7.56
C PRO A 17 -15.32 30.36 7.11
N THR A 18 -14.01 30.20 6.99
CA THR A 18 -13.35 28.89 6.95
C THR A 18 -12.46 28.77 8.19
N TYR A 19 -12.52 27.64 8.87
CA TYR A 19 -11.70 27.33 10.03
C TYR A 19 -11.02 25.96 9.85
N ILE A 20 -9.78 25.82 10.34
CA ILE A 20 -8.99 24.60 10.23
C ILE A 20 -8.76 24.05 11.63
N TYR A 21 -9.32 22.87 11.91
CA TYR A 21 -9.06 22.12 13.13
C TYR A 21 -7.74 21.36 13.00
N ALA A 22 -6.71 21.85 13.69
CA ALA A 22 -5.35 21.30 13.57
C ALA A 22 -5.16 20.00 14.36
N GLU A 23 -5.94 19.79 15.42
CA GLU A 23 -5.85 18.64 16.29
C GLU A 23 -7.04 17.70 16.10
N ALA A 24 -6.82 16.42 16.41
CA ALA A 24 -7.90 15.46 16.46
C ALA A 24 -8.74 15.69 17.70
N GLY A 25 -10.05 15.66 17.55
CA GLY A 25 -10.97 15.98 18.62
C GLY A 25 -12.41 16.05 18.16
N VAL A 26 -13.29 16.19 19.14
CA VAL A 26 -14.70 16.51 18.93
C VAL A 26 -14.88 17.96 19.36
N TYR A 27 -15.42 18.77 18.45
CA TYR A 27 -15.55 20.21 18.63
C TYR A 27 -17.02 20.63 18.61
N SER A 28 -17.37 21.50 19.54
CA SER A 28 -18.64 22.21 19.55
C SER A 28 -18.47 23.56 18.86
N VAL A 29 -19.46 24.01 18.10
CA VAL A 29 -19.40 25.26 17.32
C VAL A 29 -20.45 26.24 17.85
N SER A 30 -20.04 27.47 18.14
CA SER A 30 -20.89 28.55 18.64
C SER A 30 -20.95 29.71 17.66
N LEU A 31 -22.16 30.18 17.37
CA LEU A 31 -22.42 31.40 16.62
C LEU A 31 -23.20 32.38 17.49
N LYS A 32 -22.60 33.55 17.74
CA LYS A 32 -23.23 34.68 18.41
C LYS A 32 -23.54 35.81 17.44
N ILE A 33 -24.79 36.25 17.42
CA ILE A 33 -25.29 37.41 16.66
C ILE A 33 -25.76 38.46 17.67
N THR A 34 -25.40 39.73 17.46
CA THR A 34 -25.82 40.85 18.31
C THR A 34 -26.14 42.08 17.46
N ASP A 35 -27.15 42.83 17.87
CA ASP A 35 -27.49 44.16 17.32
C ASP A 35 -27.04 45.31 18.25
N GLY A 36 -26.28 44.99 19.30
CA GLY A 36 -25.82 45.95 20.33
C GLY A 36 -26.79 46.12 21.51
N VAL A 37 -28.00 45.55 21.43
CA VAL A 37 -28.99 45.56 22.52
C VAL A 37 -29.36 44.14 22.91
N THR A 38 -29.53 43.26 21.93
CA THR A 38 -29.92 41.87 22.07
C THR A 38 -28.80 40.98 21.55
N GLU A 39 -28.51 39.91 22.28
CA GLU A 39 -27.57 38.87 21.86
C GLU A 39 -28.29 37.54 21.74
N ILE A 40 -28.09 36.86 20.61
CA ILE A 40 -28.58 35.51 20.37
C ILE A 40 -27.37 34.64 20.09
N THR A 41 -27.26 33.54 20.82
CA THR A 41 -26.22 32.53 20.61
C THR A 41 -26.87 31.21 20.24
N GLU A 42 -26.35 30.56 19.20
CA GLU A 42 -26.66 29.18 18.85
C GLU A 42 -25.41 28.33 19.06
N LEU A 43 -25.55 27.24 19.83
CA LEU A 43 -24.49 26.26 20.08
C LEU A 43 -24.85 24.94 19.40
N LYS A 44 -23.90 24.38 18.65
CA LYS A 44 -23.96 23.02 18.12
C LYS A 44 -22.96 22.16 18.88
N GLU A 45 -23.47 21.37 19.81
CA GLU A 45 -22.66 20.47 20.62
C GLU A 45 -22.12 19.31 19.76
N ASP A 46 -20.84 18.99 19.95
CA ASP A 46 -20.13 17.84 19.35
C ASP A 46 -20.32 17.70 17.83
N TYR A 47 -20.40 18.84 17.14
CA TYR A 47 -20.84 18.89 15.75
C TYR A 47 -19.76 18.48 14.75
N ILE A 48 -18.49 18.72 15.08
CA ILE A 48 -17.35 18.37 14.22
C ILE A 48 -16.52 17.29 14.89
N THR A 49 -16.25 16.21 14.16
CA THR A 49 -15.31 15.17 14.58
C THR A 49 -14.11 15.19 13.64
N VAL A 50 -12.93 15.45 14.21
CA VAL A 50 -11.65 15.35 13.53
C VAL A 50 -10.94 14.12 14.06
N ASN A 51 -10.79 13.12 13.20
CA ASN A 51 -10.10 11.90 13.57
C ASN A 51 -8.59 12.11 13.50
N ALA A 52 -7.87 11.57 14.48
CA ALA A 52 -6.43 11.47 14.39
C ALA A 52 -6.08 10.58 13.20
N VAL A 53 -5.21 11.06 12.32
CA VAL A 53 -4.59 10.19 11.34
C VAL A 53 -3.59 9.34 12.11
N ASN A 54 -4.01 8.14 12.52
CA ASN A 54 -3.07 7.14 13.05
C ASN A 54 -2.10 6.80 11.93
N ALA A 55 -0.85 7.23 12.07
CA ALA A 55 0.22 6.94 11.12
C ALA A 55 0.54 5.43 11.02
N ASP A 56 0.03 4.62 11.95
CA ASP A 56 0.16 3.15 11.98
C ASP A 56 -0.87 2.41 11.10
N GLU A 57 -1.90 3.07 10.57
CA GLU A 57 -2.94 2.42 9.74
C GLU A 57 -2.68 2.45 8.22
N ASN A 58 -1.47 2.81 7.80
CA ASN A 58 -1.03 2.78 6.40
C ASN A 58 0.13 1.80 6.14
N GLU A 59 0.34 0.79 6.99
CA GLU A 59 1.04 -0.40 6.53
C GLU A 59 0.13 -1.14 5.54
N ILE A 60 0.33 -0.90 4.25
CA ILE A 60 -0.23 -1.78 3.22
C ILE A 60 0.33 -3.17 3.52
N ALA A 61 -0.53 -4.09 3.95
CA ALA A 61 -0.16 -5.48 4.19
C ALA A 61 0.61 -5.99 2.97
N VAL A 62 1.88 -6.32 3.16
CA VAL A 62 2.71 -6.90 2.10
C VAL A 62 2.12 -8.27 1.82
N VAL A 63 1.64 -8.51 0.61
CA VAL A 63 1.10 -9.81 0.21
C VAL A 63 2.19 -10.59 -0.48
N THR A 64 2.36 -11.86 -0.12
CA THR A 64 3.29 -12.76 -0.80
C THR A 64 2.78 -13.12 -2.19
N ARG A 65 3.49 -12.69 -3.25
CA ARG A 65 3.09 -12.95 -4.64
C ARG A 65 4.23 -12.68 -5.63
N LEU A 66 4.06 -13.14 -6.87
CA LEU A 66 4.85 -12.67 -8.01
C LEU A 66 4.25 -11.34 -8.51
N ASN A 67 5.11 -10.37 -8.78
CA ASN A 67 4.73 -9.07 -9.35
C ASN A 67 4.91 -9.04 -10.87
N GLY A 68 5.47 -10.10 -11.47
CA GLY A 68 5.71 -10.22 -12.90
C GLY A 68 7.20 -10.21 -13.22
N ASN A 69 7.50 -10.15 -14.51
CA ASN A 69 8.87 -10.07 -14.98
C ASN A 69 8.99 -9.02 -16.09
N TYR A 70 10.11 -8.29 -16.12
CA TYR A 70 10.40 -7.29 -17.13
C TYR A 70 11.86 -7.42 -17.60
N PRO A 71 12.11 -7.42 -18.92
CA PRO A 71 11.12 -7.39 -20.00
C PRO A 71 10.34 -8.72 -20.15
N ASN A 72 9.14 -8.67 -20.71
CA ASN A 72 8.36 -9.84 -21.13
C ASN A 72 7.48 -9.47 -22.35
N PRO A 73 7.77 -9.96 -23.57
CA PRO A 73 8.81 -10.94 -23.90
C PRO A 73 10.26 -10.43 -23.70
N PHE A 74 11.23 -11.34 -23.62
CA PHE A 74 12.66 -11.03 -23.43
C PHE A 74 13.56 -11.92 -24.30
N THR A 75 14.83 -11.56 -24.50
CA THR A 75 15.74 -12.25 -25.44
C THR A 75 16.93 -12.99 -24.82
N GLY A 76 17.33 -12.60 -23.60
CA GLY A 76 18.45 -13.22 -22.89
C GLY A 76 18.18 -13.29 -21.41
N GLU A 77 17.90 -12.15 -20.78
CA GLU A 77 17.58 -12.07 -19.36
C GLU A 77 16.26 -11.33 -19.09
N THR A 78 15.67 -11.61 -17.94
CA THR A 78 14.51 -10.90 -17.41
C THR A 78 14.64 -10.77 -15.91
N THR A 79 14.14 -9.66 -15.36
CA THR A 79 14.06 -9.46 -13.92
C THR A 79 12.70 -9.92 -13.43
N ILE A 80 12.68 -10.92 -12.54
CA ILE A 80 11.47 -11.40 -11.87
C ILE A 80 11.31 -10.60 -10.57
N SER A 81 10.20 -9.90 -10.45
CA SER A 81 9.83 -9.12 -9.27
C SER A 81 8.81 -9.88 -8.44
N PHE A 82 8.95 -9.85 -7.12
CA PHE A 82 8.06 -10.52 -6.17
C PHE A 82 8.02 -9.77 -4.83
N SER A 83 7.00 -10.07 -4.04
CA SER A 83 6.84 -9.57 -2.68
C SER A 83 6.75 -10.75 -1.72
N LEU A 84 7.34 -10.61 -0.54
CA LEU A 84 7.27 -11.60 0.54
C LEU A 84 6.75 -10.90 1.80
N SER A 85 5.79 -11.54 2.47
CA SER A 85 5.38 -11.21 3.84
C SER A 85 6.21 -12.07 4.79
N ALA A 86 7.14 -11.49 5.54
CA ALA A 86 8.12 -12.27 6.31
C ALA A 86 7.52 -13.12 7.45
N GLU A 87 6.23 -12.97 7.77
CA GLU A 87 5.58 -13.68 8.87
C GLU A 87 5.59 -15.20 8.67
N ASN A 88 6.22 -15.89 9.63
CA ASN A 88 6.23 -17.36 9.75
C ASN A 88 6.78 -18.13 8.54
N MET A 89 7.62 -17.49 7.70
CA MET A 89 8.28 -18.16 6.58
C MET A 89 9.68 -18.64 6.97
N GLU A 90 10.01 -19.89 6.67
CA GLU A 90 11.36 -20.43 6.86
C GLU A 90 12.15 -20.45 5.55
N LYS A 91 11.47 -20.65 4.43
CA LYS A 91 12.09 -20.79 3.11
C LYS A 91 11.24 -20.17 2.00
N ALA A 92 11.90 -19.41 1.13
CA ALA A 92 11.30 -18.88 -0.09
C ALA A 92 12.19 -19.15 -1.32
N GLU A 93 11.58 -19.57 -2.42
CA GLU A 93 12.25 -19.92 -3.66
C GLU A 93 11.45 -19.50 -4.89
N VAL A 94 12.13 -19.24 -6.01
CA VAL A 94 11.47 -19.14 -7.32
C VAL A 94 11.94 -20.30 -8.20
N GLU A 95 10.98 -21.08 -8.69
CA GLU A 95 11.22 -22.22 -9.57
C GLU A 95 10.74 -21.92 -10.99
N ILE A 96 11.53 -22.27 -11.99
CA ILE A 96 11.24 -21.99 -13.41
C ILE A 96 11.10 -23.29 -14.19
N TYR A 97 10.03 -23.40 -14.97
CA TYR A 97 9.65 -24.60 -15.71
C TYR A 97 9.42 -24.28 -17.19
N ASN A 98 9.77 -25.22 -18.07
CA ASN A 98 9.41 -25.15 -19.49
C ASN A 98 7.99 -25.69 -19.76
N MET A 99 7.50 -25.59 -21.00
CA MET A 99 6.16 -26.08 -21.39
C MET A 99 5.94 -27.60 -21.21
N LYS A 100 7.02 -28.39 -21.08
CA LYS A 100 6.93 -29.83 -20.82
C LYS A 100 6.80 -30.14 -19.32
N GLY A 101 6.80 -29.11 -18.46
CA GLY A 101 6.78 -29.25 -17.01
C GLY A 101 8.14 -29.62 -16.41
N GLN A 102 9.23 -29.52 -17.17
CA GLN A 102 10.58 -29.79 -16.65
C GLN A 102 11.07 -28.56 -15.88
N LEU A 103 11.61 -28.80 -14.68
CA LEU A 103 12.31 -27.77 -13.89
C LEU A 103 13.61 -27.40 -14.62
N VAL A 104 13.77 -26.11 -14.89
CA VAL A 104 14.88 -25.52 -15.64
C VAL A 104 15.86 -24.84 -14.70
N GLU A 105 15.35 -24.10 -13.72
CA GLU A 105 16.17 -23.32 -12.79
C GLU A 105 15.45 -23.10 -11.46
N THR A 106 16.23 -22.90 -10.39
CA THR A 106 15.72 -22.64 -9.06
C THR A 106 16.57 -21.57 -8.40
N PHE A 107 15.91 -20.49 -7.97
CA PHE A 107 16.49 -19.46 -7.12
C PHE A 107 16.12 -19.80 -5.68
N ALA A 108 17.00 -20.54 -5.01
CA ALA A 108 16.83 -20.96 -3.62
C ALA A 108 17.28 -19.88 -2.64
N ASN A 109 16.83 -19.97 -1.38
CA ASN A 109 17.23 -19.12 -0.26
C ASN A 109 17.01 -17.61 -0.53
N LEU A 110 15.84 -17.26 -1.05
CA LEU A 110 15.48 -15.86 -1.25
C LEU A 110 15.44 -15.13 0.10
N PRO A 111 15.89 -13.85 0.18
CA PRO A 111 15.82 -13.08 1.42
C PRO A 111 14.38 -12.94 1.92
N ILE A 112 14.08 -13.51 3.09
CA ILE A 112 12.77 -13.38 3.72
C ILE A 112 12.73 -12.01 4.41
N THR A 113 12.17 -11.03 3.71
CA THR A 113 12.00 -9.66 4.19
C THR A 113 10.56 -9.23 3.95
N ASN A 114 10.00 -8.39 4.83
CA ASN A 114 8.66 -7.84 4.67
C ASN A 114 8.69 -6.72 3.62
N SER A 115 8.99 -7.08 2.36
CA SER A 115 9.29 -6.14 1.27
C SER A 115 8.41 -6.40 0.06
N PRO A 116 7.77 -5.36 -0.51
CA PRO A 116 6.93 -5.49 -1.69
C PRO A 116 7.73 -5.60 -3.01
N ASN A 117 9.05 -5.33 -2.99
CA ASN A 117 9.85 -5.07 -4.19
C ASN A 117 11.17 -5.87 -4.22
N GLN A 118 11.10 -7.18 -4.02
CA GLN A 118 12.26 -8.04 -4.20
C GLN A 118 12.42 -8.47 -5.65
N GLN A 119 13.66 -8.71 -6.07
CA GLN A 119 14.01 -9.00 -7.45
C GLN A 119 15.11 -10.05 -7.57
N ILE A 120 15.00 -10.87 -8.60
CA ILE A 120 16.04 -11.78 -9.09
C ILE A 120 16.16 -11.65 -10.60
N ILE A 121 17.36 -11.86 -11.14
CA ILE A 121 17.60 -11.85 -12.58
C ILE A 121 17.69 -13.29 -13.06
N TRP A 122 16.86 -13.65 -14.04
CA TRP A 122 16.98 -14.93 -14.72
C TRP A 122 17.69 -14.77 -16.06
N ASN A 123 18.89 -15.36 -16.17
CA ASN A 123 19.63 -15.44 -17.42
C ASN A 123 19.26 -16.74 -18.15
N ALA A 124 18.53 -16.60 -19.26
CA ALA A 124 18.04 -17.70 -20.07
C ALA A 124 18.83 -17.89 -21.38
N GLU A 125 20.08 -17.41 -21.47
CA GLU A 125 20.91 -17.51 -22.68
C GLU A 125 21.10 -18.95 -23.16
N LYS A 126 21.04 -19.93 -22.26
CA LYS A 126 21.16 -21.36 -22.59
C LYS A 126 19.83 -22.05 -22.87
N GLN A 127 18.71 -21.35 -22.77
CA GLN A 127 17.36 -21.90 -22.91
C GLN A 127 16.80 -21.65 -24.31
N ALA A 128 15.89 -22.51 -24.78
CA ALA A 128 15.27 -22.34 -26.10
C ALA A 128 14.15 -21.28 -26.06
N SER A 129 13.88 -20.61 -27.19
CA SER A 129 12.70 -19.72 -27.32
C SER A 129 11.42 -20.48 -26.99
N GLY A 130 10.50 -19.85 -26.29
CA GLY A 130 9.24 -20.47 -25.89
C GLY A 130 8.60 -19.84 -24.67
N VAL A 131 7.53 -20.49 -24.20
CA VAL A 131 6.83 -20.11 -22.98
C VAL A 131 7.43 -20.85 -21.79
N TYR A 132 7.66 -20.12 -20.71
CA TYR A 132 8.09 -20.66 -19.43
C TYR A 132 7.09 -20.26 -18.35
N PHE A 133 6.98 -21.10 -17.33
CA PHE A 133 6.22 -20.81 -16.12
C PHE A 133 7.18 -20.65 -14.96
N TYR A 134 6.92 -19.70 -14.08
CA TYR A 134 7.69 -19.53 -12.85
C TYR A 134 6.74 -19.47 -11.66
N LYS A 135 7.17 -20.10 -10.56
CA LYS A 135 6.39 -20.24 -9.34
C LYS A 135 7.14 -19.58 -8.20
N LEU A 136 6.42 -18.87 -7.34
CA LEU A 136 6.92 -18.52 -6.02
C LEU A 136 6.53 -19.64 -5.07
N VAL A 137 7.52 -20.24 -4.42
CA VAL A 137 7.35 -21.35 -3.50
C VAL A 137 7.77 -20.89 -2.11
N VAL A 138 6.87 -21.03 -1.14
CA VAL A 138 7.12 -20.72 0.28
C VAL A 138 6.89 -21.98 1.08
N ASP A 139 7.89 -22.38 1.87
CA ASP A 139 7.86 -23.59 2.71
C ASP A 139 7.40 -24.85 1.95
N GLY A 140 7.82 -24.97 0.69
CA GLY A 140 7.49 -26.09 -0.20
C GLY A 140 6.11 -26.01 -0.88
N ILE A 141 5.33 -24.95 -0.64
CA ILE A 141 4.03 -24.74 -1.24
C ILE A 141 4.13 -23.64 -2.31
N ALA A 142 3.66 -23.93 -3.53
CA ALA A 142 3.54 -22.92 -4.57
C ALA A 142 2.39 -21.95 -4.23
N VAL A 143 2.72 -20.69 -3.99
CA VAL A 143 1.77 -19.64 -3.56
C VAL A 143 1.34 -18.73 -4.70
N ASP A 144 2.14 -18.61 -5.76
CA ASP A 144 1.78 -17.90 -7.00
C ASP A 144 2.49 -18.53 -8.21
N THR A 145 1.91 -18.38 -9.40
CA THR A 145 2.47 -18.86 -10.67
C THR A 145 2.17 -17.88 -11.79
N LYS A 146 3.20 -17.55 -12.58
CA LYS A 146 3.07 -16.70 -13.77
C LYS A 146 3.79 -17.31 -14.97
N LYS A 147 3.55 -16.73 -16.15
CA LYS A 147 4.18 -17.12 -17.41
C LYS A 147 5.08 -16.02 -17.96
N MET A 148 6.12 -16.40 -18.69
CA MET A 148 7.03 -15.51 -19.41
C MET A 148 7.36 -16.07 -20.80
N ILE A 149 7.71 -15.18 -21.72
CA ILE A 149 7.98 -15.49 -23.12
C ILE A 149 9.44 -15.13 -23.44
N LEU A 150 10.24 -16.15 -23.79
CA LEU A 150 11.61 -15.98 -24.29
C LEU A 150 11.61 -16.01 -25.82
N LEU A 151 12.22 -15.01 -26.44
CA LEU A 151 12.38 -14.84 -27.88
C LEU A 151 13.87 -14.74 -28.22
N LYS A 152 14.44 -15.71 -28.92
CA LYS A 152 15.75 -15.59 -29.56
C LYS A 152 15.61 -15.32 -31.05
#